data_AF-A0A5S4HB84-F1
#
_entry.id   AF-A0A5S4HB84-F1
#
_cell.length_a   1.000
_cell.length_b   1.000
_cell.length_c   1.000
_cell.angle_alpha   90.00
_cell.angle_beta   90.00
_cell.angle_gamma   90.00
#
_symmetry.space_group_name_H-M   'P 1'
#
loop_
_entity.id
_entity.type
_entity.pdbx_description
1 polymer ?
#
loop_
_entity_poly.entity_id
_entity_poly.type
_entity_poly.pdbx_seq_one_letter_code
_entity_poly.pdbx_strand_id
1 'polypeptide(L)'
;MCAKLAELLDTWDLVSAGPRFITGGAVEQALHAALLSTLVYRFGPLGPEARSPHRLLVNGQCMAFRKAPMVRADAFARVRRHLTDDAALGRSLARDGWSVAFVDAGALLEVDMHGSAPGVWREWGRSIALRDVTAPVRLAGDLAVVWLTAALPVLRLAGGRPTRLDLALLGQRLLLTAALRGSYREPGIGLALSPLLDPVAALRLALSAVRPRRAWRGRTYGRDAVSPAGLAARPGDPGPAGPRGLRARPGRSAVR
;
A
#
# COMPACT_ATOMS: atom_id res chain seq x y z
N MET A 1 6.08 -16.65 -15.99
CA MET A 1 6.22 -15.86 -14.75
C MET A 1 7.37 -16.32 -13.87
N CYS A 2 7.34 -17.54 -13.30
CA CYS A 2 8.37 -18.02 -12.37
C CYS A 2 9.80 -17.96 -12.92
N ALA A 3 10.03 -18.36 -14.18
CA ALA A 3 11.35 -18.26 -14.81
C ALA A 3 11.87 -16.81 -14.86
N LYS A 4 10.99 -15.84 -15.18
CA LYS A 4 11.39 -14.43 -15.24
C LYS A 4 11.69 -13.85 -13.87
N LEU A 5 10.92 -14.23 -12.85
CA LEU A 5 11.21 -13.86 -11.46
C LEU A 5 12.54 -14.47 -11.00
N ALA A 6 12.83 -15.73 -11.35
CA ALA A 6 14.08 -16.39 -11.01
C ALA A 6 15.29 -15.69 -11.65
N GLU A 7 15.20 -15.28 -12.92
CA GLU A 7 16.23 -14.48 -13.60
C GLU A 7 16.47 -13.14 -12.88
N LEU A 8 15.41 -12.45 -12.46
CA LEU A 8 15.57 -11.19 -11.71
C LEU A 8 16.26 -11.41 -10.35
N LEU A 9 16.17 -12.62 -9.76
CA LEU A 9 16.88 -12.96 -8.52
C LEU A 9 18.38 -13.18 -8.69
N ASP A 10 18.92 -13.03 -9.90
CA ASP A 10 20.37 -12.95 -10.12
C ASP A 10 20.92 -11.54 -9.87
N THR A 11 20.05 -10.52 -9.97
CA THR A 11 20.40 -9.11 -9.71
C THR A 11 19.81 -8.59 -8.39
N TRP A 12 18.66 -9.12 -7.99
CA TRP A 12 17.86 -8.62 -6.88
C TRP A 12 17.73 -9.64 -5.76
N ASP A 13 17.87 -9.23 -4.51
CA ASP A 13 17.65 -10.12 -3.37
C ASP A 13 16.16 -10.36 -3.09
N LEU A 14 15.33 -9.35 -3.38
CA LEU A 14 13.86 -9.41 -3.32
C LEU A 14 13.25 -8.71 -4.53
N VAL A 15 12.33 -9.40 -5.21
CA VAL A 15 11.53 -8.85 -6.31
C VAL A 15 10.07 -8.86 -5.90
N SER A 16 9.39 -7.73 -5.99
CA SER A 16 7.94 -7.61 -5.95
C SER A 16 7.44 -7.32 -7.37
N ALA A 17 6.32 -7.91 -7.76
CA ALA A 17 5.77 -7.79 -9.10
C ALA A 17 4.41 -7.05 -9.09
N GLY A 18 4.35 -5.95 -9.83
CA GLY A 18 3.13 -5.15 -10.06
C GLY A 18 2.25 -5.82 -11.11
N PRO A 19 0.99 -6.16 -10.80
CA PRO A 19 0.08 -6.76 -11.77
C PRO A 19 -0.63 -5.71 -12.62
N ARG A 20 -1.32 -6.17 -13.67
CA ARG A 20 -2.46 -5.46 -14.25
C ARG A 20 -3.70 -5.67 -13.38
N PHE A 21 -4.51 -4.64 -13.24
CA PHE A 21 -5.75 -4.66 -12.48
C PHE A 21 -6.94 -4.98 -13.38
N ILE A 22 -7.75 -5.93 -12.94
CA ILE A 22 -9.09 -6.19 -13.44
C ILE A 22 -10.04 -5.38 -12.55
N THR A 23 -10.97 -4.67 -13.17
CA THR A 23 -11.98 -3.86 -12.47
C THR A 23 -13.35 -4.13 -13.03
N GLY A 24 -14.36 -4.28 -12.16
CA GLY A 24 -15.71 -4.69 -12.54
C GLY A 24 -16.58 -3.58 -13.17
N GLY A 25 -16.22 -2.31 -13.02
CA GLY A 25 -17.01 -1.20 -13.58
C GLY A 25 -16.34 0.18 -13.50
N ALA A 26 -16.97 1.18 -14.15
CA ALA A 26 -16.39 2.51 -14.32
C ALA A 26 -16.10 3.24 -12.98
N VAL A 27 -17.03 3.20 -12.02
CA VAL A 27 -16.86 3.87 -10.72
C VAL A 27 -15.73 3.21 -9.91
N GLU A 28 -15.66 1.89 -9.94
CA GLU A 28 -14.61 1.13 -9.29
C GLU A 28 -13.24 1.45 -9.90
N GLN A 29 -13.15 1.43 -11.24
CA GLN A 29 -11.93 1.75 -11.95
C GLN A 29 -11.48 3.19 -11.70
N ALA A 30 -12.41 4.16 -11.69
CA ALA A 30 -12.11 5.56 -11.40
C ALA A 30 -11.53 5.71 -9.99
N LEU A 31 -12.18 5.10 -8.99
CA LEU A 31 -11.73 5.19 -7.60
C LEU A 31 -10.37 4.49 -7.42
N HIS A 32 -10.20 3.32 -8.02
CA HIS A 32 -8.94 2.58 -8.00
C HIS A 32 -7.81 3.40 -8.62
N ALA A 33 -8.03 3.98 -9.80
CA ALA A 33 -7.04 4.78 -10.51
C ALA A 33 -6.65 6.06 -9.75
N ALA A 34 -7.61 6.72 -9.11
CA ALA A 34 -7.34 7.88 -8.26
C ALA A 34 -6.47 7.50 -7.06
N LEU A 35 -6.81 6.38 -6.38
CA LEU A 35 -6.02 5.88 -5.26
C LEU A 35 -4.62 5.41 -5.66
N LEU A 36 -4.49 4.70 -6.79
CA LEU A 36 -3.22 4.27 -7.37
C LEU A 36 -2.34 5.48 -7.71
N SER A 37 -2.93 6.54 -8.27
CA SER A 37 -2.19 7.78 -8.57
C SER A 37 -1.57 8.38 -7.31
N THR A 38 -2.22 8.28 -6.14
CA THR A 38 -1.61 8.74 -4.88
C THR A 38 -0.32 7.99 -4.53
N LEU A 39 -0.17 6.73 -4.94
CA LEU A 39 1.08 6.00 -4.74
C LEU A 39 2.17 6.58 -5.64
N VAL A 40 1.85 6.90 -6.90
CA VAL A 40 2.81 7.50 -7.84
C VAL A 40 3.27 8.88 -7.36
N TYR A 41 2.36 9.74 -6.89
CA TYR A 41 2.71 11.04 -6.33
C TYR A 41 3.65 10.97 -5.12
N ARG A 42 3.58 9.88 -4.33
CA ARG A 42 4.35 9.72 -3.08
C ARG A 42 5.62 8.90 -3.26
N PHE A 43 5.63 7.92 -4.14
CA PHE A 43 6.69 6.93 -4.23
C PHE A 43 7.38 6.91 -5.60
N GLY A 44 6.81 7.59 -6.59
CA GLY A 44 7.27 7.55 -7.98
C GLY A 44 6.59 6.44 -8.80
N PRO A 45 6.88 6.38 -10.10
CA PRO A 45 6.34 5.34 -10.98
C PRO A 45 6.94 3.97 -10.67
N LEU A 46 6.25 2.91 -11.13
CA LEU A 46 6.76 1.55 -11.12
C LEU A 46 7.94 1.38 -12.09
N GLY A 47 8.94 0.58 -11.74
CA GLY A 47 10.08 0.26 -12.59
C GLY A 47 11.41 0.86 -12.11
N PRO A 48 11.56 2.21 -12.05
CA PRO A 48 12.79 2.83 -11.56
C PRO A 48 13.10 2.45 -10.11
N GLU A 49 14.39 2.38 -9.79
CA GLU A 49 14.84 2.13 -8.42
C GLU A 49 14.36 3.21 -7.45
N ALA A 50 13.96 2.78 -6.26
CA ALA A 50 13.54 3.69 -5.21
C ALA A 50 14.74 4.51 -4.72
N ARG A 51 14.63 5.84 -4.74
CA ARG A 51 15.68 6.77 -4.27
C ARG A 51 16.09 6.60 -2.81
N SER A 52 15.27 5.92 -2.00
CA SER A 52 15.57 5.58 -0.61
C SER A 52 14.66 4.45 -0.13
N PRO A 53 15.05 3.71 0.93
CA PRO A 53 14.18 2.69 1.53
C PRO A 53 12.80 3.22 1.94
N HIS A 54 12.66 4.49 2.32
CA HIS A 54 11.36 5.07 2.67
C HIS A 54 10.46 5.36 1.47
N ARG A 55 11.04 5.50 0.27
CA ARG A 55 10.30 5.69 -0.98
C ARG A 55 10.06 4.38 -1.72
N LEU A 56 10.64 3.27 -1.25
CA LEU A 56 10.39 1.95 -1.79
C LEU A 56 8.92 1.58 -1.61
N LEU A 57 8.30 1.25 -2.74
CA LEU A 57 6.98 0.66 -2.85
C LEU A 57 7.16 -0.79 -3.26
N VAL A 58 6.43 -1.68 -2.61
CA VAL A 58 6.29 -3.10 -2.98
C VAL A 58 4.85 -3.49 -2.69
N ASN A 59 4.41 -4.62 -3.25
CA ASN A 59 3.12 -5.23 -2.91
C ASN A 59 3.30 -6.70 -2.50
N GLY A 60 2.33 -7.21 -1.76
CA GLY A 60 2.22 -8.62 -1.38
C GLY A 60 1.54 -9.54 -2.40
N GLN A 61 1.27 -9.09 -3.62
CA GLN A 61 0.50 -9.88 -4.59
C GLN A 61 1.37 -10.98 -5.22
N CYS A 62 2.60 -10.63 -5.60
CA CYS A 62 3.58 -11.58 -6.08
C CYS A 62 4.98 -11.11 -5.68
N MET A 63 5.70 -11.96 -4.94
CA MET A 63 7.09 -11.71 -4.54
C MET A 63 7.95 -12.94 -4.82
N ALA A 64 9.21 -12.70 -5.14
CA ALA A 64 10.24 -13.72 -5.29
C ALA A 64 11.49 -13.33 -4.50
N PHE A 65 12.13 -14.31 -3.85
CA PHE A 65 13.36 -14.15 -3.08
C PHE A 65 14.02 -15.50 -2.87
N ARG A 66 15.32 -15.50 -2.54
CA ARG A 66 16.05 -16.71 -2.18
C ARG A 66 15.75 -17.11 -0.72
N LYS A 67 15.31 -18.35 -0.50
CA LYS A 67 14.90 -18.86 0.83
C LYS A 67 16.02 -18.76 1.87
N ALA A 68 17.22 -19.22 1.56
CA ALA A 68 18.31 -19.30 2.54
C ALA A 68 18.72 -17.92 3.12
N PRO A 69 18.95 -16.87 2.31
CA PRO A 69 19.13 -15.51 2.82
C PRO A 69 17.96 -15.02 3.67
N MET A 70 16.71 -15.23 3.22
CA MET A 70 15.51 -14.74 3.91
C MET A 70 15.35 -15.36 5.31
N VAL A 71 15.66 -16.66 5.43
CA VAL A 71 15.67 -17.40 6.71
C VAL A 71 16.81 -16.92 7.61
N ARG A 72 18.03 -16.76 7.07
CA ARG A 72 19.17 -16.24 7.85
C ARG A 72 18.91 -14.84 8.42
N ALA A 73 18.16 -14.01 7.68
CA ALA A 73 17.75 -12.69 8.14
C ALA A 73 16.58 -12.73 9.13
N ASP A 74 15.91 -13.86 9.32
CA ASP A 74 14.66 -13.97 10.09
C ASP A 74 13.60 -12.93 9.65
N ALA A 75 13.55 -12.66 8.34
CA ALA A 75 12.94 -11.43 7.81
C ALA A 75 11.43 -11.34 8.08
N PHE A 76 10.69 -12.45 7.91
CA PHE A 76 9.25 -12.49 8.17
C PHE A 76 8.92 -12.32 9.66
N ALA A 77 9.78 -12.81 10.57
CA ALA A 77 9.55 -12.63 11.99
C ALA A 77 9.66 -11.16 12.39
N ARG A 78 10.58 -10.39 11.77
CA ARG A 78 10.73 -8.95 12.01
C ARG A 78 9.48 -8.16 11.64
N VAL A 79 8.77 -8.59 10.60
CA VAL A 79 7.62 -7.84 10.06
C VAL A 79 6.25 -8.41 10.44
N ARG A 80 6.20 -9.54 11.16
CA ARG A 80 4.94 -10.23 11.52
C ARG A 80 3.90 -9.39 12.26
N ARG A 81 4.33 -8.28 12.88
CA ARG A 81 3.47 -7.35 13.63
C ARG A 81 2.99 -6.16 12.80
N HIS A 82 3.48 -6.01 11.57
CA HIS A 82 3.05 -4.95 10.66
C HIS A 82 1.72 -5.31 10.01
N LEU A 83 0.86 -4.31 9.84
CA LEU A 83 -0.37 -4.46 9.05
C LEU A 83 -0.06 -4.52 7.55
N THR A 84 0.95 -3.77 7.13
CA THR A 84 1.52 -3.79 5.78
C THR A 84 2.84 -4.55 5.81
N ASP A 85 2.74 -5.85 6.11
CA ASP A 85 3.89 -6.76 6.26
C ASP A 85 4.74 -6.84 4.98
N ASP A 86 4.12 -6.71 3.81
CA ASP A 86 4.77 -6.57 2.52
C ASP A 86 5.67 -5.32 2.42
N ALA A 87 5.11 -4.13 2.62
CA ALA A 87 5.86 -2.88 2.60
C ALA A 87 6.90 -2.83 3.73
N ALA A 88 6.58 -3.37 4.90
CA ALA A 88 7.52 -3.50 6.02
C ALA A 88 8.71 -4.36 5.64
N LEU A 89 8.49 -5.50 4.97
CA LEU A 89 9.53 -6.42 4.53
C LEU A 89 10.48 -5.72 3.55
N GLY A 90 9.95 -5.16 2.46
CA GLY A 90 10.76 -4.49 1.45
C GLY A 90 11.60 -3.36 2.05
N ARG A 91 10.98 -2.50 2.88
CA ARG A 91 11.69 -1.37 3.51
C ARG A 91 12.68 -1.82 4.59
N SER A 92 12.44 -2.93 5.27
CA SER A 92 13.38 -3.46 6.26
C SER A 92 14.61 -4.03 5.58
N LEU A 93 14.43 -4.85 4.54
CA LEU A 93 15.55 -5.44 3.80
C LEU A 93 16.37 -4.37 3.08
N ALA A 94 15.73 -3.39 2.45
CA ALA A 94 16.44 -2.27 1.80
C ALA A 94 17.24 -1.43 2.80
N ARG A 95 16.79 -1.31 4.06
CA ARG A 95 17.57 -0.65 5.14
C ARG A 95 18.78 -1.48 5.56
N ASP A 96 18.70 -2.80 5.45
CA ASP A 96 19.80 -3.73 5.70
C ASP A 96 20.74 -3.86 4.49
N GLY A 97 20.55 -3.06 3.44
CA GLY A 97 21.40 -3.02 2.25
C GLY A 97 21.04 -4.03 1.17
N TRP A 98 19.90 -4.73 1.27
CA TRP A 98 19.45 -5.67 0.25
C TRP A 98 19.01 -4.91 -1.01
N SER A 99 19.27 -5.49 -2.18
CA SER A 99 18.72 -4.99 -3.43
C SER A 99 17.26 -5.42 -3.54
N VAL A 100 16.34 -4.44 -3.61
CA VAL A 100 14.90 -4.69 -3.71
C VAL A 100 14.31 -4.00 -4.92
N ALA A 101 13.66 -4.76 -5.80
CA ALA A 101 12.98 -4.24 -6.99
C ALA A 101 11.47 -4.36 -6.90
N PHE A 102 10.78 -3.36 -7.44
CA PHE A 102 9.36 -3.42 -7.74
C PHE A 102 9.16 -3.25 -9.25
N VAL A 103 8.88 -4.37 -9.92
CA VAL A 103 8.87 -4.46 -11.39
C VAL A 103 7.45 -4.51 -11.95
N ASP A 104 7.26 -4.00 -13.15
CA ASP A 104 6.02 -4.19 -13.90
C ASP A 104 5.96 -5.62 -14.44
N ALA A 105 4.96 -6.38 -14.00
CA ALA A 105 4.66 -7.72 -14.45
C ALA A 105 3.27 -7.81 -15.11
N GLY A 106 2.71 -6.68 -15.55
CA GLY A 106 1.36 -6.61 -16.11
C GLY A 106 1.12 -7.48 -17.33
N ALA A 107 2.17 -7.84 -18.07
CA ALA A 107 2.09 -8.79 -19.19
C ALA A 107 1.96 -10.26 -18.76
N LEU A 108 2.27 -10.58 -17.50
CA LEU A 108 2.38 -11.96 -16.97
C LEU A 108 1.48 -12.21 -15.76
N LEU A 109 0.96 -11.15 -15.13
CA LEU A 109 0.18 -11.21 -13.91
C LEU A 109 -0.96 -10.20 -13.97
N GLU A 110 -2.17 -10.71 -13.80
CA GLU A 110 -3.37 -9.91 -13.62
C GLU A 110 -3.99 -10.22 -12.27
N VAL A 111 -4.68 -9.25 -11.70
CA VAL A 111 -5.35 -9.40 -10.41
C VAL A 111 -6.73 -8.77 -10.46
N ASP A 112 -7.73 -9.54 -10.05
CA ASP A 112 -8.99 -9.00 -9.59
C ASP A 112 -8.84 -8.72 -8.09
N MET A 113 -8.48 -7.48 -7.76
CA MET A 113 -8.16 -7.12 -6.39
C MET A 113 -9.44 -6.94 -5.55
N HIS A 114 -10.46 -6.32 -6.14
CA HIS A 114 -11.68 -5.90 -5.47
C HIS A 114 -12.87 -5.91 -6.43
N GLY A 115 -13.90 -6.72 -6.18
CA GLY A 115 -15.07 -6.77 -7.07
C GLY A 115 -16.08 -5.63 -6.92
N SER A 116 -15.73 -4.50 -6.29
CA SER A 116 -16.64 -3.33 -6.20
C SER A 116 -15.96 -2.06 -5.67
N ALA A 117 -16.52 -0.88 -5.97
CA ALA A 117 -16.03 0.41 -5.44
C ALA A 117 -16.04 0.52 -3.90
N PRO A 118 -17.06 0.04 -3.15
CA PRO A 118 -16.99 -0.04 -1.70
C PRO A 118 -15.89 -0.99 -1.20
N GLY A 119 -15.64 -2.07 -1.95
CA GLY A 119 -14.49 -2.95 -1.75
C GLY A 119 -13.18 -2.18 -1.87
N VAL A 120 -12.96 -1.49 -3.00
CA VAL A 120 -11.78 -0.64 -3.23
C VAL A 120 -11.61 0.36 -2.10
N TRP A 121 -12.65 1.14 -1.76
CA TRP A 121 -12.59 2.14 -0.69
C TRP A 121 -12.13 1.53 0.63
N ARG A 122 -12.71 0.40 1.01
CA ARG A 122 -12.44 -0.25 2.29
C ARG A 122 -11.05 -0.85 2.35
N GLU A 123 -10.68 -1.63 1.33
CA GLU A 123 -9.47 -2.42 1.30
C GLU A 123 -8.24 -1.56 1.02
N TRP A 124 -8.30 -0.61 0.08
CA TRP A 124 -7.16 0.26 -0.21
C TRP A 124 -6.77 1.07 0.99
N GLY A 125 -7.69 1.77 1.64
CA GLY A 125 -7.29 2.54 2.81
C GLY A 125 -7.22 1.75 4.12
N ARG A 126 -7.11 0.41 4.05
CA ARG A 126 -6.41 -0.34 5.09
C ARG A 126 -4.91 -0.04 5.03
N SER A 127 -4.32 -0.06 3.83
CA SER A 127 -2.87 -0.02 3.61
C SER A 127 -2.37 1.25 2.92
N ILE A 128 -3.21 2.07 2.29
CA ILE A 128 -2.78 3.17 1.40
C ILE A 128 -1.88 4.22 2.08
N ALA A 129 -2.09 4.45 3.38
CA ALA A 129 -1.27 5.36 4.18
C ALA A 129 0.09 4.77 4.59
N LEU A 130 0.25 3.44 4.49
CA LEU A 130 1.44 2.71 4.94
C LEU A 130 1.86 3.17 6.35
N ARG A 131 0.86 3.33 7.23
CA ARG A 131 0.98 4.10 8.48
C ARG A 131 1.99 3.48 9.44
N ASP A 132 2.08 2.16 9.46
CA ASP A 132 2.98 1.35 10.27
C ASP A 132 4.44 1.37 9.80
N VAL A 133 4.69 1.81 8.56
CA VAL A 133 6.03 1.83 7.96
C VAL A 133 6.45 3.21 7.47
N THR A 134 5.66 4.24 7.75
CA THR A 134 5.89 5.62 7.32
C THR A 134 5.91 6.55 8.52
N ALA A 135 7.02 7.28 8.70
CA ALA A 135 7.17 8.24 9.78
C ALA A 135 6.10 9.36 9.68
N PRO A 136 5.56 9.88 10.80
CA PRO A 136 4.45 10.83 10.77
C PRO A 136 4.74 12.08 9.96
N VAL A 137 5.94 12.65 10.08
CA VAL A 137 6.37 13.83 9.31
C VAL A 137 6.39 13.56 7.80
N ARG A 138 6.82 12.35 7.39
CA ARG A 138 6.82 11.96 5.97
C ARG A 138 5.39 11.77 5.47
N LEU A 139 4.54 11.14 6.26
CA LEU A 139 3.13 10.97 5.91
C LEU A 139 2.39 12.31 5.81
N ALA A 140 2.73 13.28 6.66
CA ALA A 140 2.21 14.65 6.55
C ALA A 140 2.67 15.33 5.25
N GLY A 141 3.95 15.20 4.88
CA GLY A 141 4.47 15.68 3.60
C GLY A 141 3.80 15.01 2.40
N ASP A 142 3.61 13.69 2.46
CA ASP A 142 2.90 12.90 1.45
C ASP A 142 1.44 13.35 1.28
N LEU A 143 0.75 13.62 2.39
CA LEU A 143 -0.59 14.20 2.38
C LEU A 143 -0.59 15.59 1.75
N ALA A 144 0.37 16.45 2.12
CA ALA A 144 0.49 17.78 1.55
C ALA A 144 0.70 17.72 0.03
N VAL A 145 1.59 16.85 -0.46
CA VAL A 145 1.79 16.64 -1.91
C VAL A 145 0.47 16.25 -2.57
N VAL A 146 -0.19 15.17 -2.11
CA VAL A 146 -1.43 14.68 -2.74
C VAL A 146 -2.54 15.73 -2.70
N TRP A 147 -2.72 16.43 -1.58
CA TRP A 147 -3.74 17.48 -1.47
C TRP A 147 -3.44 18.68 -2.39
N LEU A 148 -2.20 19.16 -2.41
CA LEU A 148 -1.83 20.36 -3.16
C LEU A 148 -1.69 20.11 -4.66
N THR A 149 -1.24 18.92 -5.08
CA THR A 149 -0.95 18.63 -6.49
C THR A 149 -2.04 17.85 -7.21
N ALA A 150 -2.92 17.14 -6.50
CA ALA A 150 -3.98 16.34 -7.11
C ALA A 150 -5.39 16.83 -6.71
N ALA A 151 -5.67 17.01 -5.41
CA ALA A 151 -7.02 17.38 -4.97
C ALA A 151 -7.35 18.86 -5.21
N LEU A 152 -6.46 19.78 -4.81
CA LEU A 152 -6.70 21.22 -4.86
C LEU A 152 -6.95 21.74 -6.28
N PRO A 153 -6.21 21.33 -7.33
CA PRO A 153 -6.49 21.76 -8.70
C PRO A 153 -7.90 21.38 -9.17
N VAL A 154 -8.38 20.17 -8.82
CA VAL A 154 -9.73 19.70 -9.14
C VAL A 154 -10.79 20.52 -8.41
N LEU A 155 -10.58 20.78 -7.12
CA LEU A 155 -11.52 21.59 -6.32
C LEU A 155 -11.61 23.04 -6.80
N ARG A 156 -10.48 23.64 -7.18
CA ARG A 156 -10.44 25.00 -7.74
C ARG A 156 -11.05 25.09 -9.13
N LEU A 157 -10.84 24.08 -9.97
CA LEU A 157 -11.50 23.98 -11.26
C LEU A 157 -13.02 23.89 -11.08
N ALA A 158 -13.50 23.04 -10.18
CA ALA A 158 -14.93 22.90 -9.86
C ALA A 158 -15.52 24.20 -9.29
N GLY A 159 -14.74 24.97 -8.53
CA GLY A 159 -15.12 26.28 -8.01
C GLY A 159 -14.99 27.44 -9.02
N GLY A 160 -14.63 27.19 -10.28
CA GLY A 160 -14.49 28.21 -11.33
C GLY A 160 -13.29 29.15 -11.14
N ARG A 161 -12.29 28.76 -10.35
CA ARG A 161 -11.11 29.59 -10.02
C ARG A 161 -9.77 28.87 -10.23
N PRO A 162 -9.53 28.19 -11.37
CA PRO A 162 -8.25 27.54 -11.61
C PRO A 162 -7.14 28.59 -11.81
N THR A 163 -5.98 28.36 -11.21
CA THR A 163 -4.75 29.08 -11.54
C THR A 163 -4.02 28.41 -12.72
N ARG A 164 -3.03 29.08 -13.31
CA ARG A 164 -2.16 28.46 -14.33
C ARG A 164 -1.44 27.22 -13.81
N LEU A 165 -1.03 27.24 -12.55
CA LEU A 165 -0.42 26.09 -11.90
C LEU A 165 -1.40 24.94 -11.75
N ASP A 166 -2.67 25.22 -11.38
CA ASP A 166 -3.70 24.18 -11.30
C ASP A 166 -3.92 23.51 -12.66
N LEU A 167 -3.99 24.30 -13.75
CA LEU A 167 -4.12 23.76 -15.11
C LEU A 167 -2.92 22.90 -15.52
N ALA A 168 -1.70 23.33 -15.19
CA ALA A 168 -0.49 22.54 -15.46
C ALA A 168 -0.47 21.21 -14.69
N LEU A 169 -0.86 21.23 -13.41
CA LEU A 169 -0.96 20.03 -12.57
C LEU A 169 -2.06 19.08 -13.07
N LEU A 170 -3.20 19.61 -13.51
CA LEU A 170 -4.26 18.82 -14.15
C LEU A 170 -3.77 18.21 -15.46
N GLY A 171 -3.03 18.95 -16.28
CA GLY A 171 -2.37 18.42 -17.48
C GLY A 171 -1.41 17.27 -17.15
N GLN A 172 -0.55 17.44 -16.14
CA GLN A 172 0.34 16.39 -15.64
C GLN A 172 -0.44 15.18 -15.11
N ARG A 173 -1.58 15.39 -14.44
CA ARG A 173 -2.45 14.31 -13.96
C ARG A 173 -3.09 13.53 -15.10
N LEU A 174 -3.45 14.18 -16.20
CA LEU A 174 -3.96 13.53 -17.41
C LEU A 174 -2.88 12.71 -18.11
N LEU A 175 -1.63 13.20 -18.17
CA LEU A 175 -0.50 12.40 -18.66
C LEU A 175 -0.29 11.15 -17.79
N LEU A 176 -0.42 11.28 -16.47
CA LEU A 176 -0.38 10.12 -15.57
C LEU A 176 -1.54 9.15 -15.84
N THR A 177 -2.76 9.63 -16.09
CA THR A 177 -3.88 8.76 -16.49
C THR A 177 -3.55 7.97 -17.75
N ALA A 178 -2.93 8.60 -18.74
CA ALA A 178 -2.48 7.91 -19.95
C ALA A 178 -1.42 6.85 -19.66
N ALA A 179 -0.43 7.16 -18.81
CA ALA A 179 0.60 6.21 -18.38
C ALA A 179 0.02 5.01 -17.61
N LEU A 180 -1.03 5.22 -16.82
CA LEU A 180 -1.70 4.15 -16.06
C LEU A 180 -2.58 3.23 -16.93
N ARG A 181 -2.79 3.52 -18.22
CA ARG A 181 -3.60 2.66 -19.10
C ARG A 181 -3.08 1.22 -19.13
N GLY A 182 -1.75 1.05 -19.17
CA GLY A 182 -1.11 -0.27 -19.17
C GLY A 182 -1.26 -1.05 -17.86
N SER A 183 -1.67 -0.38 -16.78
CA SER A 183 -1.94 -1.00 -15.48
C SER A 183 -3.31 -1.66 -15.40
N TYR A 184 -4.17 -1.52 -16.41
CA TYR A 184 -5.51 -2.13 -16.41
C TYR A 184 -5.63 -3.15 -17.55
N ARG A 185 -6.30 -4.28 -17.28
CA ARG A 185 -6.66 -5.25 -18.33
C ARG A 185 -7.52 -4.58 -19.40
N GLU A 186 -8.53 -3.83 -18.96
CA GLU A 186 -9.49 -3.12 -19.82
C GLU A 186 -9.61 -1.66 -19.37
N PRO A 187 -8.74 -0.74 -19.86
CA PRO A 187 -8.82 0.67 -19.51
C PRO A 187 -10.06 1.31 -20.15
N GLY A 188 -11.01 1.75 -19.32
CA GLY A 188 -12.28 2.32 -19.75
C GLY A 188 -12.51 3.77 -19.33
N ILE A 189 -13.76 4.20 -19.42
CA ILE A 189 -14.18 5.56 -19.02
C ILE A 189 -13.90 5.85 -17.54
N GLY A 190 -13.91 4.81 -16.69
CA GLY A 190 -13.55 4.95 -15.28
C GLY A 190 -12.14 5.50 -15.09
N LEU A 191 -11.15 4.94 -15.80
CA LEU A 191 -9.78 5.45 -15.77
C LEU A 191 -9.71 6.91 -16.24
N ALA A 192 -10.39 7.24 -17.34
CA ALA A 192 -10.43 8.60 -17.88
C ALA A 192 -11.04 9.62 -16.89
N LEU A 193 -12.07 9.23 -16.15
CA LEU A 193 -12.73 10.05 -15.13
C LEU A 193 -12.02 10.06 -13.77
N SER A 194 -11.01 9.22 -13.58
CA SER A 194 -10.30 9.10 -12.30
C SER A 194 -9.75 10.40 -11.71
N PRO A 195 -9.26 11.40 -12.49
CA PRO A 195 -8.80 12.67 -11.90
C PRO A 195 -9.89 13.39 -11.10
N LEU A 196 -11.17 13.22 -11.47
CA LEU A 196 -12.30 13.83 -10.74
C LEU A 196 -12.45 13.27 -9.31
N LEU A 197 -11.91 12.08 -9.06
CA LEU A 197 -11.91 11.43 -7.74
C LEU A 197 -10.62 11.67 -6.95
N ASP A 198 -9.69 12.49 -7.44
CA ASP A 198 -8.46 12.80 -6.70
C ASP A 198 -8.75 13.44 -5.31
N PRO A 199 -9.74 14.35 -5.13
CA PRO A 199 -10.13 14.81 -3.79
C PRO A 199 -10.65 13.69 -2.88
N VAL A 200 -11.38 12.72 -3.45
CA VAL A 200 -11.90 11.56 -2.72
C VAL A 200 -10.76 10.62 -2.31
N ALA A 201 -9.77 10.42 -3.18
CA ALA A 201 -8.57 9.65 -2.88
C ALA A 201 -7.69 10.34 -1.81
N ALA A 202 -7.53 11.67 -1.88
CA ALA A 202 -6.82 12.46 -0.88
C ALA A 202 -7.50 12.39 0.49
N LEU A 203 -8.83 12.50 0.52
CA LEU A 203 -9.62 12.29 1.73
C LEU A 203 -9.43 10.87 2.28
N ARG A 204 -9.45 9.85 1.41
CA ARG A 204 -9.25 8.47 1.84
C ARG A 204 -7.88 8.26 2.48
N LEU A 205 -6.84 8.84 1.88
CA LEU A 205 -5.48 8.79 2.41
C LEU A 205 -5.41 9.49 3.78
N ALA A 206 -6.02 10.67 3.93
CA ALA A 206 -6.09 11.39 5.20
C ALA A 206 -6.81 10.59 6.29
N LEU A 207 -7.96 9.99 5.96
CA LEU A 207 -8.68 9.11 6.89
C LEU A 207 -7.85 7.89 7.29
N SER A 208 -7.10 7.31 6.35
CA SER A 208 -6.22 6.16 6.63
C SER A 208 -5.04 6.55 7.52
N ALA A 209 -4.56 7.79 7.43
CA ALA A 209 -3.48 8.30 8.27
C ALA A 209 -3.94 8.58 9.71
N VAL A 210 -5.14 9.17 9.87
CA VAL A 210 -5.69 9.59 11.17
C VAL A 210 -6.43 8.46 11.88
N ARG A 211 -7.14 7.60 11.13
CA ARG A 211 -7.97 6.51 11.64
C ARG A 211 -7.62 5.19 10.94
N PRO A 212 -6.38 4.67 11.13
CA PRO A 212 -5.96 3.44 10.47
C PRO A 212 -6.83 2.26 10.91
N ARG A 213 -7.17 1.41 9.94
CA ARG A 213 -7.83 0.12 10.24
C ARG A 213 -6.82 -0.81 10.92
N ARG A 214 -7.32 -1.64 11.84
CA ARG A 214 -6.49 -2.57 12.63
C ARG A 214 -6.92 -4.02 12.50
N ALA A 215 -7.67 -4.36 11.44
CA ALA A 215 -8.15 -5.72 11.23
C ALA A 215 -7.82 -6.17 9.81
N TRP A 216 -7.30 -7.39 9.67
CA TRP A 216 -6.97 -7.99 8.38
C TRP A 216 -6.99 -9.52 8.44
N ARG A 217 -7.74 -10.17 7.54
CA ARG A 217 -7.86 -11.64 7.43
C ARG A 217 -8.09 -12.33 8.79
N GLY A 218 -9.07 -11.85 9.56
CA GLY A 218 -9.41 -12.38 10.88
C GLY A 218 -8.42 -12.01 12.01
N ARG A 219 -7.30 -11.36 11.71
CA ARG A 219 -6.35 -10.85 12.71
C ARG A 219 -6.73 -9.44 13.13
N THR A 220 -6.64 -9.16 14.43
CA THR A 220 -6.75 -7.81 14.99
C THR A 220 -5.38 -7.37 15.51
N TYR A 221 -5.00 -6.15 15.17
CA TYR A 221 -3.69 -5.57 15.45
C TYR A 221 -3.81 -4.54 16.58
N GLY A 222 -2.78 -4.49 17.44
CA GLY A 222 -2.65 -3.45 18.47
C GLY A 222 -2.41 -2.07 17.86
N ARG A 223 -2.40 -1.03 18.70
CA ARG A 223 -2.06 0.35 18.25
C ARG A 223 -0.63 0.44 17.70
N ASP A 224 0.29 -0.35 18.25
CA ASP A 224 1.71 -0.34 17.86
C ASP A 224 1.93 -0.86 16.45
N ALA A 225 1.13 -1.85 16.04
CA ALA A 225 1.15 -2.45 14.72
C ALA A 225 0.67 -1.53 13.59
N VAL A 226 0.03 -0.41 13.93
CA VAL A 226 -0.38 0.65 13.01
C VAL A 226 0.34 1.97 13.29
N SER A 227 1.42 1.93 14.09
CA SER A 227 2.22 3.09 14.44
C SER A 227 3.68 2.85 14.04
N PRO A 228 4.36 3.84 13.46
CA PRO A 228 5.78 3.74 13.13
C PRO A 228 6.62 3.66 14.41
N ALA A 229 6.08 4.05 15.57
CA ALA A 229 6.73 3.85 16.87
C ALA A 229 6.93 2.35 17.22
N GLY A 230 6.20 1.42 16.59
CA GLY A 230 6.47 -0.02 16.70
C GLY A 230 7.84 -0.42 16.13
N LEU A 231 8.49 0.44 15.34
CA LEU A 231 9.86 0.24 14.83
C LEU A 231 10.92 0.24 15.92
N ALA A 232 10.63 0.81 17.11
CA ALA A 232 11.60 0.95 18.20
C ALA A 232 11.55 -0.18 19.24
N ALA A 233 10.57 -1.09 19.15
CA ALA A 233 10.52 -2.25 20.04
C ALA A 233 11.63 -3.23 19.65
N ARG A 234 12.72 -3.22 20.44
CA ARG A 234 13.85 -4.14 20.30
C ARG A 234 13.37 -5.60 20.26
N PRO A 235 14.02 -6.50 19.50
CA PRO A 235 13.77 -7.92 19.63
C PRO A 235 14.16 -8.35 21.05
N GLY A 236 13.17 -8.55 21.92
CA GLY A 236 13.40 -8.96 23.30
C GLY A 236 12.42 -8.42 24.34
N ASP A 237 11.61 -7.41 24.02
CA ASP A 237 10.67 -6.86 25.01
C ASP A 237 9.40 -7.74 25.09
N PRO A 238 9.16 -8.46 26.20
CA PRO A 238 7.90 -9.17 26.38
C PRO A 238 6.82 -8.11 26.58
N GLY A 239 6.02 -7.88 25.54
CA GLY A 239 4.89 -6.94 25.61
C GLY A 239 4.01 -7.18 26.85
N PRO A 240 3.29 -6.14 27.32
CA PRO A 240 2.63 -6.16 28.61
C PRO A 240 1.72 -7.38 28.72
N ALA A 241 1.96 -8.19 29.74
CA ALA A 241 1.19 -9.37 30.06
C ALA A 241 -0.30 -9.00 30.09
N GLY A 242 -1.07 -9.57 29.16
CA GLY A 242 -2.53 -9.49 29.21
C GLY A 242 -3.05 -10.06 30.54
N PRO A 243 -4.23 -9.63 30.99
CA PRO A 243 -4.72 -9.98 32.32
C PRO A 243 -4.83 -11.50 32.47
N ARG A 244 -4.00 -12.05 33.36
CA ARG A 244 -4.19 -13.39 33.93
C ARG A 244 -5.53 -13.37 34.67
N GLY A 245 -6.49 -14.16 34.23
CA GLY A 245 -7.67 -14.44 35.05
C GLY A 245 -8.87 -14.92 34.27
N LEU A 246 -8.96 -16.23 34.06
CA LEU A 246 -10.17 -16.98 34.35
C LEU A 246 -9.81 -18.47 34.36
N ARG A 247 -9.59 -18.99 35.58
CA ARG A 247 -9.54 -20.43 35.85
C ARG A 247 -10.87 -21.05 35.39
N ALA A 248 -10.81 -22.04 34.51
CA ALA A 248 -11.94 -22.92 34.26
C ALA A 248 -12.30 -23.66 35.56
N ARG A 249 -13.56 -23.53 36.00
CA ARG A 249 -14.11 -24.37 37.07
C ARG A 249 -14.30 -25.79 36.53
N PRO A 250 -13.93 -26.85 37.27
CA PRO A 250 -14.24 -28.22 36.88
C PRO A 250 -15.75 -28.46 37.01
N GLY A 251 -16.34 -29.06 35.98
CA GLY A 251 -17.75 -29.43 35.92
C GLY A 251 -18.10 -30.44 37.02
N ARG A 252 -19.19 -30.17 37.73
CA ARG A 252 -19.82 -31.13 38.63
C ARG A 252 -20.57 -32.16 37.80
N SER A 253 -20.22 -33.43 38.02
CA SER A 253 -20.97 -34.61 37.62
C SER A 253 -22.17 -34.80 38.56
N ALA A 254 -23.35 -35.08 38.00
CA ALA A 254 -24.51 -35.68 38.65
C ALA A 254 -25.35 -36.30 37.50
N VAL A 255 -25.25 -37.60 37.23
CA VAL A 255 -26.11 -38.67 37.77
C VAL A 255 -27.55 -38.20 38.03
N ARG A 256 -28.43 -38.47 37.06
CA ARG A 256 -29.61 -39.33 37.21
C ARG A 256 -30.01 -39.85 35.83
#